data_AF-A0A7H0I3U0-F1
#
_entry.id   AF-A0A7H0I3U0-F1
#
_cell.length_a   1.000
_cell.length_b   1.000
_cell.length_c   1.000
_cell.angle_alpha   90.00
_cell.angle_beta   90.00
_cell.angle_gamma   90.00
#
_symmetry.space_group_name_H-M   'P 1'
#
loop_
_entity.id
_entity.type
_entity.pdbx_description
1 polymer ?
#
loop_
_entity_poly.entity_id
_entity_poly.type
_entity_poly.pdbx_seq_one_letter_code
_entity_poly.pdbx_strand_id
1 'polypeptide(L)'
;MWASVIAVAGTLLGSVTAYLLQQRGSERAALRRERLAAVTALTSALADHRRAMWVREDLRLSGADAASYEAARAESHATRSAITAPMTTLAVLAPDLLDSAQGAASAVYALRGAASTETLAAARTAAIVACDRFVAHAASAA
;
A
#
# COMPACT_ATOMS: atom_id res chain seq x y z
N MET A 1 55.89 -23.47 -6.40
CA MET A 1 54.64 -24.28 -6.29
C MET A 1 53.70 -23.75 -5.22
N TRP A 2 54.12 -23.64 -3.95
CA TRP A 2 53.26 -23.16 -2.86
C TRP A 2 52.67 -21.76 -3.04
N ALA A 3 53.44 -20.79 -3.56
CA ALA A 3 52.95 -19.44 -3.80
C ALA A 3 51.76 -19.39 -4.79
N SER A 4 51.79 -20.22 -5.84
CA SER A 4 50.72 -20.30 -6.83
C SER A 4 49.44 -20.91 -6.25
N VAL A 5 49.56 -21.94 -5.40
CA VAL A 5 48.42 -22.56 -4.71
C VAL A 5 47.75 -21.56 -3.77
N ILE A 6 48.54 -20.80 -3.00
CA ILE A 6 48.03 -19.77 -2.09
C ILE A 6 47.31 -18.66 -2.87
N ALA A 7 47.86 -18.23 -4.01
CA ALA A 7 47.24 -17.20 -4.85
C ALA A 7 45.88 -17.64 -5.41
N VAL A 8 45.78 -18.88 -5.92
CA VAL A 8 44.51 -19.44 -6.42
C VAL A 8 43.50 -19.61 -5.28
N ALA A 9 43.92 -20.15 -4.13
CA ALA A 9 43.06 -20.28 -2.97
C ALA A 9 42.54 -18.92 -2.46
N GLY A 10 43.40 -17.90 -2.41
CA GLY A 10 43.02 -16.53 -2.05
C GLY A 10 42.02 -15.92 -3.03
N THR A 11 42.18 -16.17 -4.33
CA THR A 11 41.27 -15.67 -5.36
C THR A 11 39.90 -16.35 -5.29
N LEU A 12 39.86 -17.68 -5.11
CA LEU A 12 38.63 -18.43 -4.93
C LEU A 12 37.89 -18.05 -3.64
N LEU A 13 38.63 -17.85 -2.54
CA LEU A 13 38.04 -17.39 -1.30
C LEU A 13 37.49 -15.95 -1.44
N GLY A 14 38.22 -15.08 -2.13
CA GLY A 14 37.77 -13.72 -2.43
C GLY A 14 36.50 -13.70 -3.29
N SER A 15 36.42 -14.51 -4.34
CA SER A 15 35.25 -14.55 -5.23
C SER A 15 34.00 -15.13 -4.54
N VAL A 16 34.16 -16.18 -3.72
CA VAL A 16 33.07 -16.74 -2.91
C VAL A 16 32.56 -15.71 -1.89
N THR A 17 33.46 -15.01 -1.21
CA THR A 17 33.08 -13.99 -0.22
C THR A 17 32.35 -12.82 -0.87
N ALA A 18 32.84 -12.35 -2.04
CA ALA A 18 32.17 -11.32 -2.82
C ALA A 18 30.78 -11.76 -3.30
N TYR A 19 30.66 -13.00 -3.80
CA TYR A 19 29.38 -13.57 -4.24
C TYR A 19 28.34 -13.61 -3.11
N LEU A 20 28.71 -14.08 -1.91
CA LEU A 20 27.80 -14.15 -0.77
C LEU A 20 27.34 -12.76 -0.30
N LEU A 21 28.24 -11.77 -0.29
CA LEU A 21 27.89 -10.39 0.03
C LEU A 21 26.95 -9.78 -1.03
N GLN A 22 27.21 -10.05 -2.30
CA GLN A 22 26.39 -9.58 -3.42
C GLN A 22 25.00 -10.21 -3.40
N GLN A 23 24.91 -11.51 -3.11
CA GLN A 23 23.64 -12.23 -2.99
C GLN A 23 22.77 -11.64 -1.88
N ARG A 24 23.33 -11.43 -0.68
CA ARG A 24 22.59 -10.78 0.43
C ARG A 24 22.15 -9.36 0.10
N GLY A 25 22.97 -8.60 -0.63
CA GLY A 25 22.61 -7.27 -1.12
C GLY A 25 21.41 -7.31 -2.07
N SER A 26 21.40 -8.28 -2.99
CA SER A 26 20.31 -8.45 -3.96
C SER A 26 18.99 -8.85 -3.29
N GLU A 27 19.01 -9.73 -2.29
CA GLU A 27 17.83 -10.16 -1.52
C GLU A 27 17.22 -8.99 -0.74
N ARG A 28 18.04 -8.20 -0.04
CA ARG A 28 17.56 -7.00 0.68
C ARG A 28 16.96 -5.97 -0.27
N ALA A 29 17.58 -5.77 -1.43
CA ALA A 29 17.05 -4.86 -2.43
C ALA A 29 15.72 -5.36 -3.03
N ALA A 30 15.56 -6.67 -3.21
CA ALA A 30 14.31 -7.27 -3.66
C ALA A 30 13.19 -7.07 -2.64
N LEU A 31 13.42 -7.37 -1.36
CA LEU A 31 12.45 -7.16 -0.28
C LEU A 31 12.05 -5.69 -0.15
N ARG A 32 12.99 -4.75 -0.28
CA ARG A 32 12.67 -3.31 -0.27
C ARG A 32 11.76 -2.91 -1.43
N ARG A 33 12.00 -3.44 -2.63
CA ARG A 33 11.15 -3.19 -3.81
C ARG A 33 9.75 -3.78 -3.63
N GLU A 34 9.64 -4.99 -3.11
CA GLU A 34 8.35 -5.64 -2.86
C GLU A 34 7.54 -4.91 -1.79
N ARG A 35 8.19 -4.45 -0.70
CA ARG A 35 7.56 -3.57 0.30
C ARG A 35 7.05 -2.28 -0.33
N LEU A 36 7.87 -1.60 -1.14
CA LEU A 36 7.46 -0.36 -1.82
C LEU A 36 6.28 -0.61 -2.77
N ALA A 37 6.30 -1.72 -3.51
CA ALA A 37 5.22 -2.11 -4.41
C ALA A 37 3.91 -2.37 -3.63
N ALA A 38 3.97 -3.04 -2.48
CA ALA A 38 2.80 -3.30 -1.62
C ALA A 38 2.20 -2.01 -1.06
N VAL A 39 3.04 -1.09 -0.55
CA VAL A 39 2.60 0.23 -0.05
C VAL A 39 1.96 1.06 -1.17
N THR A 40 2.56 1.06 -2.36
CA THR A 40 2.04 1.78 -3.53
C THR A 40 0.70 1.20 -3.98
N ALA A 41 0.60 -0.13 -4.11
CA ALA A 41 -0.62 -0.81 -4.52
C ALA A 41 -1.77 -0.55 -3.52
N LEU A 42 -1.49 -0.60 -2.22
CA LEU A 42 -2.50 -0.30 -1.20
C LEU A 42 -2.94 1.17 -1.25
N THR A 43 -2.00 2.11 -1.35
CA THR A 43 -2.30 3.54 -1.40
C THR A 43 -3.15 3.89 -2.62
N SER A 44 -2.85 3.31 -3.79
CA SER A 44 -3.66 3.46 -5.00
C SER A 44 -5.07 2.89 -4.81
N ALA A 45 -5.20 1.67 -4.30
CA ALA A 45 -6.51 1.05 -4.06
C ALA A 45 -7.37 1.85 -3.06
N LEU A 46 -6.75 2.42 -2.01
CA LEU A 46 -7.43 3.30 -1.06
C LEU A 46 -7.86 4.62 -1.71
N ALA A 47 -7.04 5.21 -2.57
CA ALA A 47 -7.39 6.42 -3.31
C ALA A 47 -8.55 6.18 -4.28
N ASP A 48 -8.55 5.02 -4.97
CA ASP A 48 -9.63 4.60 -5.86
C ASP A 48 -10.93 4.41 -5.10
N HIS A 49 -10.89 3.68 -4.00
CA HIS A 49 -12.07 3.45 -3.19
C HIS A 49 -12.61 4.75 -2.56
N ARG A 50 -11.73 5.65 -2.10
CA ARG A 50 -12.13 6.97 -1.59
C ARG A 50 -12.85 7.80 -2.66
N ARG A 51 -12.39 7.76 -3.91
CA ARG A 51 -13.04 8.44 -5.03
C ARG A 51 -14.42 7.83 -5.32
N ALA A 52 -14.51 6.51 -5.41
CA ALA A 52 -15.77 5.82 -5.63
C ALA A 52 -16.78 6.11 -4.51
N MET A 53 -16.33 6.13 -3.25
CA MET A 53 -17.15 6.48 -2.10
C MET A 53 -17.61 7.93 -2.12
N TRP A 54 -16.75 8.88 -2.51
CA TRP A 54 -17.15 10.27 -2.70
C TRP A 54 -18.29 10.39 -3.71
N VAL A 55 -18.12 9.84 -4.92
CA VAL A 55 -19.13 9.92 -5.98
C VAL A 55 -20.45 9.30 -5.53
N ARG A 56 -20.38 8.11 -4.92
CA ARG A 56 -21.57 7.41 -4.43
C ARG A 56 -22.35 8.23 -3.38
N GLU A 57 -21.65 8.82 -2.42
CA GLU A 57 -22.31 9.57 -1.34
C GLU A 57 -22.76 10.96 -1.78
N ASP A 58 -22.05 11.59 -2.73
CA ASP A 58 -22.48 12.82 -3.38
C ASP A 58 -23.78 12.63 -4.17
N LEU A 59 -23.89 11.54 -4.95
CA LEU A 59 -25.14 11.16 -5.63
C LEU A 59 -26.28 10.89 -4.63
N ARG A 60 -25.99 10.25 -3.50
CA ARG A 60 -27.00 10.00 -2.45
C ARG A 60 -27.49 11.30 -1.81
N LEU A 61 -26.59 12.23 -1.52
CA LEU A 61 -26.90 13.50 -0.85
C LEU A 61 -27.59 14.48 -1.78
N SER A 62 -27.26 14.47 -3.07
CA SER A 62 -27.91 15.31 -4.10
C SER A 62 -29.27 14.78 -4.55
N GLY A 63 -29.66 13.57 -4.14
CA GLY A 63 -30.92 12.95 -4.57
C GLY A 63 -30.92 12.59 -6.05
N ALA A 64 -29.75 12.21 -6.60
CA ALA A 64 -29.62 11.76 -7.98
C ALA A 64 -30.48 10.53 -8.27
N ASP A 65 -30.65 10.22 -9.56
CA ASP A 65 -31.46 9.08 -9.97
C ASP A 65 -30.91 7.74 -9.48
N ALA A 66 -31.80 6.76 -9.34
CA ALA A 66 -31.45 5.45 -8.79
C ALA A 66 -30.44 4.68 -9.65
N ALA A 67 -30.45 4.84 -10.98
CA ALA A 67 -29.53 4.11 -11.85
C ALA A 67 -28.09 4.62 -11.68
N SER A 68 -27.91 5.95 -11.61
CA SER A 68 -26.62 6.57 -11.31
C SER A 68 -26.08 6.15 -9.93
N TYR A 69 -26.94 6.13 -8.92
CA TYR A 69 -26.54 5.69 -7.58
C TYR A 69 -26.14 4.20 -7.54
N GLU A 70 -26.89 3.31 -8.19
CA GLU A 70 -26.57 1.88 -8.23
C GLU A 70 -25.28 1.59 -9.02
N ALA A 71 -25.01 2.33 -10.09
CA ALA A 71 -23.72 2.25 -10.79
C ALA A 71 -22.55 2.65 -9.88
N ALA A 72 -22.66 3.77 -9.16
CA ALA A 72 -21.65 4.19 -8.18
C ALA A 72 -21.52 3.22 -7.01
N ARG A 73 -22.62 2.56 -6.62
CA ARG A 73 -22.62 1.49 -5.61
C ARG A 73 -21.83 0.27 -6.09
N ALA A 74 -22.07 -0.20 -7.31
CA ALA A 74 -21.32 -1.31 -7.91
C ALA A 74 -19.81 -1.01 -7.97
N GLU A 75 -19.45 0.19 -8.41
CA GLU A 75 -18.05 0.65 -8.44
C GLU A 75 -17.42 0.69 -7.03
N SER A 76 -18.18 1.13 -6.01
CA SER A 76 -17.71 1.10 -4.62
C SER A 76 -17.45 -0.33 -4.12
N HIS A 77 -18.19 -1.33 -4.60
CA HIS A 77 -17.95 -2.74 -4.28
C HIS A 77 -16.69 -3.28 -4.98
N ALA A 78 -16.50 -2.95 -6.26
CA ALA A 78 -15.32 -3.35 -7.02
C ALA A 78 -14.03 -2.78 -6.40
N THR A 79 -14.00 -1.47 -6.14
CA THR A 79 -12.85 -0.80 -5.51
C THR A 79 -12.59 -1.28 -4.09
N ARG A 80 -13.63 -1.58 -3.29
CA ARG A 80 -13.45 -2.18 -1.97
C ARG A 80 -12.80 -3.56 -2.06
N SER A 81 -13.23 -4.39 -3.01
CA SER A 81 -12.63 -5.70 -3.24
C SER A 81 -11.14 -5.60 -3.57
N ALA A 82 -10.77 -4.62 -4.40
CA ALA A 82 -9.39 -4.37 -4.83
C ALA A 82 -8.42 -4.02 -3.70
N ILE A 83 -8.90 -3.57 -2.53
CA ILE A 83 -8.06 -3.32 -1.34
C ILE A 83 -7.52 -4.63 -0.73
N THR A 84 -8.24 -5.74 -0.90
CA THR A 84 -7.95 -7.00 -0.18
C THR A 84 -6.57 -7.54 -0.51
N ALA A 85 -6.22 -7.66 -1.79
CA ALA A 85 -4.93 -8.21 -2.22
C ALA A 85 -3.74 -7.40 -1.69
N PRO A 86 -3.65 -6.07 -1.89
CA PRO A 86 -2.52 -5.30 -1.36
C PRO A 86 -2.48 -5.24 0.17
N MET A 87 -3.63 -5.27 0.87
CA MET A 87 -3.65 -5.37 2.33
C MET A 87 -3.05 -6.70 2.81
N THR A 88 -3.42 -7.82 2.19
CA THR A 88 -2.86 -9.14 2.51
C THR A 88 -1.36 -9.18 2.25
N THR A 89 -0.91 -8.66 1.10
CA THR A 89 0.52 -8.58 0.78
C THR A 89 1.28 -7.73 1.78
N LEU A 90 0.74 -6.58 2.19
CA LEU A 90 1.37 -5.73 3.19
C LEU A 90 1.47 -6.42 4.55
N ALA A 91 0.42 -7.14 4.98
CA ALA A 91 0.44 -7.88 6.24
C ALA A 91 1.55 -8.95 6.29
N VAL A 92 1.88 -9.54 5.14
CA VAL A 92 2.97 -10.53 5.02
C VAL A 92 4.35 -9.87 4.97
N LEU A 93 4.51 -8.81 4.19
CA LEU A 93 5.82 -8.20 3.90
C LEU A 93 6.23 -7.08 4.89
N ALA A 94 5.26 -6.45 5.54
CA ALA A 94 5.46 -5.30 6.44
C ALA A 94 4.41 -5.27 7.55
N PRO A 95 4.37 -6.27 8.45
CA PRO A 95 3.40 -6.33 9.55
C PRO A 95 3.48 -5.12 10.49
N ASP A 96 4.64 -4.50 10.61
CA ASP A 96 4.90 -3.24 11.32
C ASP A 96 4.06 -2.06 10.80
N LEU A 97 3.63 -2.09 9.53
CA LEU A 97 2.82 -1.04 8.93
C LEU A 97 1.31 -1.29 9.04
N LEU A 98 0.90 -2.47 9.50
CA LEU A 98 -0.48 -2.94 9.40
C LEU A 98 -1.48 -2.05 10.14
N ASP A 99 -1.15 -1.61 11.35
CA ASP A 99 -2.02 -0.74 12.14
C ASP A 99 -2.30 0.59 11.41
N SER A 100 -1.26 1.21 10.86
CA SER A 100 -1.39 2.46 10.11
C SER A 100 -2.17 2.27 8.80
N ALA A 101 -1.98 1.14 8.11
CA ALA A 101 -2.71 0.78 6.90
C ALA A 101 -4.20 0.52 7.17
N GLN A 102 -4.53 -0.19 8.26
CA GLN A 102 -5.91 -0.42 8.71
C GLN A 102 -6.58 0.88 9.15
N GLY A 103 -5.84 1.79 9.78
CA GLY A 103 -6.30 3.14 10.10
C GLY A 103 -6.67 3.94 8.84
N ALA A 104 -5.84 3.88 7.80
CA ALA A 104 -6.13 4.51 6.51
C ALA A 104 -7.37 3.91 5.84
N ALA A 105 -7.48 2.57 5.80
CA ALA A 105 -8.65 1.88 5.26
C ALA A 105 -9.94 2.24 6.02
N SER A 106 -9.90 2.24 7.36
CA SER A 106 -11.02 2.63 8.20
C SER A 106 -11.48 4.06 7.92
N ALA A 107 -10.55 5.00 7.75
CA ALA A 107 -10.87 6.38 7.42
C ALA A 107 -11.52 6.51 6.04
N VAL A 108 -11.09 5.72 5.04
CA VAL A 108 -11.75 5.67 3.72
C VAL A 108 -13.16 5.09 3.83
N TYR A 109 -13.37 4.04 4.62
CA TYR A 109 -14.69 3.44 4.82
C TYR A 109 -15.66 4.39 5.56
N ALA A 110 -15.15 5.28 6.41
CA ALA A 110 -15.94 6.26 7.15
C ALA A 110 -16.61 7.33 6.27
N LEU A 111 -16.26 7.44 4.98
CA LEU A 111 -17.02 8.29 4.05
C LEU A 111 -18.47 7.81 3.87
N ARG A 112 -18.72 6.50 4.04
CA ARG A 112 -20.03 5.90 3.82
C ARG A 112 -21.05 6.42 4.83
N GLY A 113 -22.19 6.88 4.34
CA GLY A 113 -23.30 7.30 5.21
C GLY A 113 -23.09 8.67 5.87
N ALA A 114 -22.23 9.52 5.30
CA ALA A 114 -22.07 10.91 5.73
C ALA A 114 -23.44 11.63 5.77
N ALA A 115 -23.74 12.36 6.85
CA ALA A 115 -25.06 12.97 7.03
C ALA A 115 -25.33 14.15 6.08
N SER A 116 -24.27 14.84 5.66
CA SER A 116 -24.31 16.02 4.79
C SER A 116 -23.05 16.13 3.92
N THR A 117 -23.08 17.02 2.93
CA THR A 117 -21.93 17.30 2.05
C THR A 117 -20.71 17.80 2.85
N GLU A 118 -20.92 18.58 3.91
CA GLU A 118 -19.87 19.04 4.81
C GLU A 118 -19.23 17.88 5.57
N THR A 119 -20.03 16.95 6.10
CA THR A 119 -19.49 15.76 6.79
C THR A 119 -18.78 14.82 5.82
N LEU A 120 -19.22 14.73 4.56
CA LEU A 120 -18.56 13.97 3.51
C LEU A 120 -17.20 14.58 3.15
N ALA A 121 -17.13 15.91 3.00
CA ALA A 121 -15.90 16.67 2.80
C ALA A 121 -14.91 16.47 3.95
N ALA A 122 -15.38 16.57 5.20
CA ALA A 122 -14.57 16.34 6.39
C ALA A 122 -14.02 14.90 6.43
N ALA A 123 -14.86 13.89 6.18
CA ALA A 123 -14.45 12.49 6.12
C ALA A 123 -13.43 12.24 5.01
N ARG A 124 -13.60 12.84 3.83
CA ARG A 124 -12.62 12.77 2.73
C ARG A 124 -11.27 13.34 3.13
N THR A 125 -11.23 14.48 3.81
CA THR A 125 -10.00 15.08 4.31
C THR A 125 -9.34 14.18 5.36
N ALA A 126 -10.11 13.64 6.31
CA ALA A 126 -9.60 12.71 7.32
C ALA A 126 -8.99 11.44 6.69
N ALA A 127 -9.62 10.90 5.63
CA ALA A 127 -9.11 9.78 4.88
C ALA A 127 -7.79 10.09 4.16
N ILE A 128 -7.67 11.27 3.54
CA ILE A 128 -6.41 11.72 2.92
C ILE A 128 -5.30 11.80 3.98
N VAL A 129 -5.55 12.46 5.11
CA VAL A 129 -4.58 12.58 6.21
C VAL A 129 -4.18 11.22 6.79
N ALA A 130 -5.11 10.26 6.86
CA ALA A 130 -4.79 8.91 7.32
C ALA A 130 -3.90 8.15 6.31
N CYS A 131 -4.17 8.27 5.01
CA CYS A 131 -3.30 7.72 3.96
C CYS A 131 -1.91 8.36 3.98
N ASP A 132 -1.81 9.68 4.16
CA ASP A 132 -0.53 10.38 4.23
C ASP A 132 0.30 9.93 5.44
N ARG A 133 -0.36 9.72 6.60
CA ARG A 133 0.30 9.15 7.79
C ARG A 133 0.81 7.73 7.54
N PHE A 134 0.04 6.89 6.84
CA PHE A 134 0.49 5.55 6.45
C PHE A 134 1.73 5.61 5.55
N VAL A 135 1.73 6.48 4.53
CA VAL A 135 2.88 6.67 3.64
C VAL A 135 4.10 7.21 4.41
N ALA A 136 3.90 8.17 5.31
CA ALA A 136 4.97 8.71 6.15
C ALA A 136 5.56 7.64 7.08
N HIS A 137 4.72 6.79 7.69
CA HIS A 137 5.19 5.66 8.49
C HIS A 137 6.02 4.69 7.64
N ALA A 138 5.53 4.32 6.46
CA ALA A 138 6.25 3.47 5.52
C ALA A 138 7.61 4.08 5.09
N ALA A 139 7.68 5.40 4.89
CA ALA A 139 8.92 6.09 4.55
C ALA A 139 9.93 6.09 5.72
N SER A 140 9.46 6.16 6.96
CA SER A 140 10.32 6.12 8.15
C SER A 140 10.78 4.70 8.53
N ALA A 141 10.03 3.67 8.13
CA ALA A 141 10.33 2.26 8.41
C ALA A 141 11.22 1.59 7.36
N ALA A 142 11.62 2.34 6.32
CA ALA A 142 12.35 1.84 5.17
C ALA A 142 13.85 2.19 5.23
#